data_AF-A0A0G3IRM3-F1
#
_entry.id   AF-A0A0G3IRM3-F1
#
_cell.length_a   1.000
_cell.length_b   1.000
_cell.length_c   1.000
_cell.angle_alpha   90.00
_cell.angle_beta   90.00
_cell.angle_gamma   90.00
#
_symmetry.space_group_name_H-M   'P 1'
#
loop_
_entity.id
_entity.type
_entity.pdbx_description
1 polymer ?
#
loop_
_entity_poly.entity_id
_entity_poly.type
_entity_poly.pdbx_seq_one_letter_code
_entity_poly.pdbx_strand_id
1 'polypeptide(L)' 'MDPKDRIPHDDWADQDLLTKSEAAERLAAEIEQVTATLADGGGDEIAERRLAALKESYARMTAPD' A
#
# COMPACT_ATOMS: atom_id res chain seq x y z
N MET A 1 9.04 -21.08 -13.79
CA MET A 1 9.65 -20.21 -12.77
C MET A 1 10.69 -21.05 -12.05
N ASP A 2 11.96 -20.81 -12.32
CA ASP A 2 13.06 -21.55 -11.70
C ASP A 2 13.19 -21.14 -10.23
N PRO A 3 13.39 -22.09 -9.30
CA PRO A 3 13.56 -21.77 -7.87
C PRO A 3 14.81 -20.92 -7.58
N LYS A 4 15.73 -20.80 -8.56
CA LYS A 4 16.92 -19.93 -8.51
C LYS A 4 16.63 -18.45 -8.82
N ASP A 5 15.45 -18.15 -9.37
CA ASP A 5 14.97 -16.76 -9.57
C ASP A 5 14.32 -16.20 -8.30
N ARG A 6 14.24 -16.98 -7.21
CA ARG A 6 13.80 -16.47 -5.90
C ARG A 6 14.98 -15.81 -5.22
N ILE A 7 14.83 -14.54 -4.89
CA ILE A 7 15.80 -13.79 -4.09
C ILE A 7 16.07 -14.59 -2.80
N PRO A 8 17.34 -14.89 -2.47
CA PRO A 8 17.71 -15.57 -1.23
C PRO A 8 17.11 -14.84 -0.03
N HIS A 9 16.66 -15.58 0.98
CA HIS A 9 16.01 -14.99 2.16
C HIS A 9 16.94 -14.03 2.93
N ASP A 10 18.24 -14.30 2.90
CA ASP A 10 19.28 -13.43 3.49
C ASP A 10 19.44 -12.09 2.74
N ASP A 11 19.08 -12.03 1.45
CA ASP A 11 19.09 -10.79 0.64
C ASP A 11 17.81 -9.95 0.84
N TRP A 12 16.85 -10.39 1.65
CA TRP A 12 15.66 -9.57 1.97
C TRP A 12 16.00 -8.38 2.86
N ALA A 13 17.08 -8.47 3.63
CA ALA A 13 17.58 -7.39 4.47
C ALA A 13 18.30 -6.29 3.68
N ASP A 14 18.79 -6.60 2.48
CA ASP A 14 19.44 -5.64 1.56
C ASP A 14 18.41 -4.86 0.72
N GLN A 15 17.11 -5.15 0.86
CA GLN A 15 16.05 -4.29 0.34
C GLN A 15 15.72 -3.21 1.38
N ASP A 16 15.56 -1.98 0.90
CA ASP A 16 15.06 -0.85 1.69
C ASP A 16 13.59 -1.11 2.08
N LEU A 17 13.40 -1.91 3.13
CA LEU A 17 12.10 -2.24 3.69
C LEU A 17 11.61 -1.03 4.48
N LEU A 18 10.43 -0.54 4.12
CA LEU A 18 9.79 0.54 4.85
C LEU A 18 9.54 0.14 6.29
N THR A 19 9.85 1.04 7.22
CA THR A 19 9.30 0.96 8.56
C THR A 19 7.76 1.01 8.51
N LYS A 20 7.11 0.51 9.56
CA LYS A 20 5.65 0.59 9.70
C LYS A 20 5.12 2.02 9.52
N SER A 21 5.86 3.02 10.02
CA SER A 21 5.52 4.44 9.88
C SER A 21 5.65 4.92 8.43
N GLU A 22 6.76 4.63 7.76
CA GLU A 22 6.96 5.03 6.36
C GLU A 22 5.95 4.35 5.41
N ALA A 23 5.61 3.09 5.69
CA ALA A 23 4.55 2.38 4.97
C ALA A 23 3.19 3.05 5.19
N ALA A 24 2.87 3.47 6.42
CA ALA A 24 1.64 4.18 6.72
C ALA A 24 1.59 5.56 6.02
N GLU A 25 2.69 6.31 6.00
CA GLU A 25 2.77 7.61 5.31
C GLU A 25 2.56 7.47 3.80
N ARG A 26 3.23 6.50 3.16
CA ARG A 26 3.01 6.22 1.73
C ARG A 26 1.59 5.79 1.43
N LEU A 27 1.01 4.96 2.30
CA LEU A 27 -0.37 4.51 2.14
C LEU A 27 -1.38 5.66 2.30
N ALA A 28 -1.13 6.60 3.22
CA ALA A 28 -1.94 7.80 3.37
C ALA A 28 -1.90 8.68 2.11
N ALA A 29 -0.70 8.90 1.54
CA ALA A 29 -0.55 9.67 0.29
C ALA A 29 -1.28 9.02 -0.90
N GLU A 30 -1.24 7.69 -1.02
CA GLU A 30 -2.00 6.95 -2.05
C GLU A 30 -3.51 7.12 -1.85
N ILE A 31 -4.00 7.04 -0.61
CA ILE A 31 -5.42 7.27 -0.28
C ILE A 31 -5.86 8.67 -0.72
N GLU A 32 -5.05 9.69 -0.47
CA GLU A 32 -5.34 11.07 -0.90
C GLU A 32 -5.41 11.19 -2.42
N GLN A 33 -4.43 10.63 -3.14
CA GLN A 33 -4.41 10.67 -4.61
C GLN A 33 -5.62 9.96 -5.24
N VAL A 34 -5.94 8.75 -4.76
CA VAL A 34 -7.09 8.00 -5.28
C VAL A 34 -8.39 8.73 -4.93
N THR A 35 -8.51 9.30 -3.73
CA THR A 35 -9.68 10.10 -3.35
C THR A 35 -9.85 11.31 -4.26
N ALA A 36 -8.77 12.03 -4.58
CA ALA A 36 -8.81 13.17 -5.49
C ALA A 36 -9.24 12.76 -6.90
N THR A 37 -8.73 11.63 -7.39
CA THR A 37 -9.08 11.10 -8.73
C THR A 37 -10.56 10.72 -8.82
N LEU A 38 -11.10 10.07 -7.78
CA LEU A 38 -12.53 9.75 -7.70
C LEU A 38 -13.38 11.03 -7.66
N ALA A 39 -12.95 12.05 -6.92
CA ALA A 39 -13.67 13.32 -6.79
C ALA A 39 -13.73 14.12 -8.10
N ASP A 40 -12.70 14.01 -8.95
CA ASP A 40 -12.67 14.60 -10.29
C ASP A 40 -13.53 13.83 -11.31
N GLY A 41 -14.22 12.76 -10.88
CA GLY A 41 -15.06 11.93 -11.74
C GLY A 41 -14.27 10.97 -12.63
N GLY A 42 -12.96 10.83 -12.41
CA GLY A 42 -12.09 9.88 -13.13
C GLY A 42 -12.15 8.45 -12.61
N GLY A 43 -13.03 8.18 -11.64
CA GLY A 43 -13.14 6.93 -10.92
C GLY A 43 -14.18 5.95 -11.45
N ASP A 44 -13.86 4.66 -11.46
CA ASP A 44 -14.81 3.56 -11.64
C ASP A 44 -15.06 2.80 -10.32
N GLU A 45 -15.99 1.83 -10.34
CA GLU A 45 -16.29 0.99 -9.16
C GLU A 45 -15.05 0.24 -8.63
N ILE A 46 -14.06 -0.02 -9.50
CA ILE A 46 -12.81 -0.67 -9.11
C ILE A 46 -11.97 0.29 -8.27
N ALA A 47 -11.85 1.55 -8.67
CA ALA A 47 -11.15 2.59 -7.94
C ALA A 47 -11.80 2.84 -6.56
N GLU A 48 -13.13 2.82 -6.47
CA GLU A 48 -13.85 2.95 -5.19
C GLU A 48 -13.56 1.77 -4.25
N ARG A 49 -13.62 0.54 -4.76
CA ARG A 49 -13.28 -0.66 -3.97
C ARG A 49 -11.82 -0.66 -3.53
N ARG A 50 -10.91 -0.20 -4.40
CA ARG A 50 -9.49 -0.04 -4.07
C ARG A 50 -9.31 0.97 -2.94
N LEU A 51 -9.98 2.11 -3.01
CA LEU A 51 -9.93 3.13 -1.95
C LEU A 51 -10.40 2.57 -0.61
N ALA A 52 -11.50 1.79 -0.60
CA ALA A 52 -11.99 1.15 0.61
C ALA A 52 -10.95 0.20 1.23
N ALA A 53 -10.31 -0.64 0.41
CA ALA A 53 -9.28 -1.57 0.86
C ALA A 53 -8.02 -0.85 1.39
N LEU A 54 -7.60 0.25 0.75
CA LEU A 54 -6.47 1.07 1.19
C LEU A 54 -6.76 1.69 2.57
N LYS A 55 -7.96 2.26 2.76
CA LYS A 55 -8.40 2.83 4.04
C LYS A 55 -8.44 1.78 5.16
N GLU A 56 -8.96 0.59 4.88
CA GLU A 56 -8.98 -0.50 5.87
C GLU A 56 -7.55 -0.92 6.26
N SER A 57 -6.67 -1.05 5.27
CA SER A 57 -5.27 -1.42 5.50
C SER A 57 -4.54 -0.37 6.34
N TYR A 58 -4.77 0.91 6.06
CA TYR A 58 -4.21 2.02 6.84
C TYR A 58 -4.71 2.03 8.28
N ALA A 59 -6.02 1.80 8.48
CA ALA A 59 -6.61 1.72 9.82
C ALA A 59 -6.00 0.56 10.62
N ARG A 60 -5.85 -0.63 10.02
CA ARG A 60 -5.19 -1.78 10.67
C ARG A 60 -3.72 -1.49 10.99
N MET A 61 -3.03 -0.78 10.12
CA MET A 61 -1.61 -0.45 10.30
C MET A 61 -1.40 0.60 11.41
N THR A 62 -2.32 1.55 11.57
CA THR A 62 -2.19 2.66 12.53
C THR A 62 -2.93 2.43 13.85
N ALA A 63 -3.73 1.37 13.95
CA ALA A 63 -4.37 0.99 15.21
C ALA A 63 -3.33 0.71 16.30
N PRO A 64 -3.53 1.23 17.53
CA PRO A 64 -2.74 0.80 18.68
C PRO A 64 -3.06 -0.66 19.02
N ASP A 65 -2.04 -1.43 19.39
CA ASP A 65 -2.16 -2.80 19.91
C ASP A 65 -2.96 -2.86 21.23
#